data_AF-A0A3P1XAK7-F1
#
_entry.id   AF-A0A3P1XAK7-F1
#
_cell.length_a   1.000
_cell.length_b   1.000
_cell.length_c   1.000
_cell.angle_alpha   90.00
_cell.angle_beta   90.00
_cell.angle_gamma   90.00
#
_symmetry.space_group_name_H-M   'P 1'
#
loop_
_entity.id
_entity.type
_entity.pdbx_description
1 polymer ?
#
loop_
_entity_poly.entity_id
_entity_poly.type
_entity_poly.pdbx_seq_one_letter_code
_entity_poly.pdbx_strand_id
1 'polypeptide(L)'
;AVLKNELKSIQEQALLLEKARQVYSPAGVRSHILTSVTPFLNIRTAEYLNTLSDGNIVAEWSTMETTKKGEYRDKFNISVIKTGSSKSFQTLSGGEKRKVRIACSLALQDLVASRASKNIELFIGDEIDDALDTAGLERLMGIL
;
A
#
# COMPACT_ATOMS: atom_id res chain seq x y z
N ALA A 1 32.42 -35.58 26.42
CA ALA A 1 32.82 -34.19 26.11
C ALA A 1 32.31 -33.76 24.73
N VAL A 2 32.57 -34.54 23.68
CA VAL A 2 32.14 -34.29 22.29
C VAL A 2 30.63 -34.01 22.16
N LEU A 3 29.78 -34.90 22.67
CA LEU A 3 28.31 -34.73 22.62
C LEU A 3 27.80 -33.45 23.31
N LYS A 4 28.47 -32.96 24.36
CA LYS A 4 28.10 -31.70 25.02
C LYS A 4 28.44 -30.49 24.15
N ASN A 5 29.54 -30.55 23.41
CA ASN A 5 29.95 -29.50 22.48
C ASN A 5 29.04 -29.47 21.24
N GLU A 6 28.67 -30.63 20.70
CA GLU A 6 27.71 -30.75 19.60
C GLU A 6 26.32 -30.25 20.01
N LEU A 7 25.84 -30.62 21.20
CA LEU A 7 24.58 -30.10 21.72
C LEU A 7 24.60 -28.56 21.81
N LYS A 8 25.71 -27.99 22.31
CA LYS A 8 25.87 -26.54 22.40
C LYS A 8 25.87 -25.88 21.03
N SER A 9 26.57 -26.43 20.03
CA SER A 9 26.58 -25.85 18.69
C SER A 9 25.21 -25.90 18.03
N ILE A 10 24.46 -27.00 18.20
CA ILE A 10 23.09 -27.13 17.69
C ILE A 10 22.17 -26.11 18.36
N GLN A 11 22.30 -25.90 19.67
CA GLN A 11 21.52 -24.88 20.39
C GLN A 11 21.82 -23.46 19.91
N GLU A 12 23.10 -23.14 19.66
CA GLU A 12 23.51 -21.84 19.11
C GLU A 12 22.94 -21.63 17.69
N GLN A 13 22.98 -22.65 16.84
CA GLN A 13 22.38 -22.61 15.50
C GLN A 13 20.86 -22.47 15.55
N ALA A 14 20.18 -23.21 16.41
CA ALA A 14 18.73 -23.10 16.59
C ALA A 14 18.32 -21.69 17.04
N LEU A 15 19.09 -21.09 17.96
CA LEU A 15 18.86 -19.71 18.39
C LEU A 15 19.04 -18.70 17.26
N LEU A 16 20.08 -18.86 16.43
CA LEU A 16 20.31 -18.01 15.27
C LEU A 16 19.15 -18.10 14.27
N LEU A 17 18.70 -19.33 13.97
CA LEU A 17 17.58 -19.57 13.05
C LEU A 17 16.26 -19.00 13.60
N GLU A 18 16.03 -19.11 14.90
CA GLU A 18 14.85 -18.53 15.54
C GLU A 18 14.85 -17.00 15.47
N LYS A 19 16.01 -16.36 15.68
CA LYS A 19 16.16 -14.92 15.46
C LYS A 19 15.92 -14.53 13.99
N ALA A 20 16.47 -15.28 13.05
CA ALA A 20 16.22 -15.05 11.62
C ALA A 20 14.73 -15.17 11.29
N ARG A 21 14.05 -16.19 11.83
CA ARG A 21 12.59 -16.39 11.67
C ARG A 21 11.80 -15.17 12.17
N GLN A 22 12.20 -14.59 13.30
CA GLN A 22 11.57 -13.39 13.85
C GLN A 22 11.82 -12.16 12.97
N VAL A 23 13.06 -11.96 12.50
CA VAL A 23 13.43 -10.85 11.60
C VAL A 23 12.66 -10.90 10.28
N TYR A 24 12.47 -12.08 9.70
CA TYR A 24 11.72 -12.26 8.45
C TYR A 24 10.22 -12.50 8.65
N SER A 25 9.74 -12.45 9.89
CA SER A 25 8.31 -12.53 10.18
C SER A 25 7.55 -11.31 9.63
N PRO A 26 6.20 -11.37 9.53
CA PRO A 26 5.40 -10.22 9.11
C PRO A 26 5.64 -8.95 9.94
N ALA A 27 5.93 -9.09 11.24
CA ALA A 27 6.21 -7.98 12.16
C ALA A 27 7.66 -7.48 12.09
N GLY A 28 8.56 -8.20 11.40
CA GLY A 28 9.96 -7.81 11.25
C GLY A 28 10.20 -6.91 10.04
N VAL A 29 11.15 -7.32 9.18
CA VAL A 29 11.61 -6.56 8.00
C VAL A 29 10.45 -6.16 7.08
N ARG A 30 9.44 -7.02 6.93
CA ARG A 30 8.28 -6.71 6.08
C ARG A 30 7.54 -5.46 6.56
N SER A 31 7.24 -5.37 7.85
CA SER A 31 6.57 -4.19 8.43
C SER A 31 7.41 -2.94 8.25
N HIS A 32 8.73 -3.03 8.49
CA HIS A 32 9.65 -1.93 8.30
C HIS A 32 9.70 -1.43 6.84
N ILE A 33 9.73 -2.33 5.85
CA ILE A 33 9.69 -1.97 4.43
C ILE A 33 8.36 -1.29 4.08
N LEU A 34 7.24 -1.79 4.59
CA LEU A 34 5.93 -1.17 4.34
C LEU A 34 5.86 0.24 4.94
N THR A 35 6.38 0.44 6.15
CA THR A 35 6.47 1.76 6.78
C THR A 35 7.35 2.71 5.97
N SER A 36 8.47 2.25 5.43
CA SER A 36 9.37 3.12 4.65
C SER A 36 8.78 3.55 3.30
N VAL A 37 7.91 2.74 2.68
CA VAL A 37 7.24 3.11 1.41
C VAL A 37 5.95 3.88 1.58
N THR A 38 5.33 3.82 2.76
CA THR A 38 4.02 4.42 3.02
C THR A 38 3.98 5.93 2.69
N PRO A 39 4.98 6.75 3.07
CA PRO A 39 4.99 8.16 2.71
C PRO A 39 4.97 8.40 1.19
N PHE A 40 5.74 7.62 0.42
CA PHE A 40 5.76 7.73 -1.04
C PHE A 40 4.40 7.38 -1.65
N LEU A 41 3.80 6.28 -1.20
CA LEU A 41 2.49 5.85 -1.68
C LEU A 41 1.40 6.89 -1.38
N ASN A 42 1.44 7.50 -0.19
CA ASN A 42 0.50 8.56 0.19
C ASN A 42 0.64 9.79 -0.70
N ILE A 43 1.87 10.26 -0.96
CA ILE A 43 2.12 11.41 -1.84
C ILE A 43 1.58 11.13 -3.25
N ARG A 44 1.99 10.02 -3.88
CA ARG A 44 1.58 9.71 -5.26
C ARG A 44 0.09 9.43 -5.38
N THR A 45 -0.49 8.72 -4.41
CA THR A 45 -1.94 8.47 -4.40
C THR A 45 -2.72 9.77 -4.27
N ALA A 46 -2.28 10.68 -3.41
CA ALA A 46 -2.92 11.98 -3.24
C ALA A 46 -2.83 12.82 -4.52
N GLU A 47 -1.69 12.85 -5.20
CA GLU A 47 -1.53 13.57 -6.48
C GLU A 47 -2.54 13.10 -7.54
N TYR A 48 -2.61 11.79 -7.80
CA TYR A 48 -3.55 11.24 -8.78
C TYR A 48 -5.00 11.39 -8.35
N LEU A 49 -5.32 11.09 -7.08
CA LEU A 49 -6.69 11.11 -6.60
C LEU A 49 -7.25 12.52 -6.50
N ASN A 50 -6.43 13.51 -6.12
CA ASN A 50 -6.83 14.91 -6.12
C ASN A 50 -7.18 15.35 -7.54
N THR A 51 -6.38 14.98 -8.53
CA THR A 51 -6.64 15.27 -9.94
C THR A 51 -7.94 14.62 -10.41
N LEU A 52 -8.18 13.35 -10.07
CA LEU A 52 -9.38 12.62 -10.50
C LEU A 52 -10.67 13.07 -9.78
N SER A 53 -10.58 13.47 -8.51
CA SER A 53 -11.73 13.71 -7.63
C SER A 53 -11.96 15.18 -7.24
N ASP A 54 -11.16 16.12 -7.73
CA ASP A 54 -11.11 17.53 -7.28
C ASP A 54 -10.88 17.66 -5.77
N GLY A 55 -10.06 16.77 -5.20
CA GLY A 55 -9.79 16.74 -3.76
C GLY A 55 -10.99 16.35 -2.89
N ASN A 56 -12.09 15.88 -3.48
CA ASN A 56 -13.25 15.43 -2.72
C ASN A 56 -13.06 14.08 -2.04
N ILE A 57 -12.06 13.30 -2.46
CA ILE A 57 -11.76 11.98 -1.90
C ILE A 57 -10.30 11.94 -1.50
N VAL A 58 -10.04 11.48 -0.29
CA VAL A 58 -8.70 11.22 0.24
C VAL A 58 -8.56 9.72 0.47
N ALA A 59 -7.44 9.14 0.03
CA ALA A 59 -7.06 7.77 0.30
C ALA A 59 -5.67 7.76 0.95
N GLU A 60 -5.55 7.16 2.13
CA GLU A 60 -4.31 7.15 2.91
C GLU A 60 -3.93 5.72 3.28
N TRP A 61 -2.72 5.34 2.89
CA TRP A 61 -2.04 4.11 3.26
C TRP A 61 -1.54 4.23 4.70
N SER A 62 -1.79 3.19 5.50
CA SER A 62 -1.32 3.06 6.88
C SER A 62 -0.81 1.66 7.13
N THR A 63 0.24 1.53 7.96
CA THR A 63 0.75 0.24 8.46
C THR A 63 0.07 -0.19 9.76
N MET A 64 -0.77 0.67 10.33
CA MET A 64 -1.47 0.43 11.59
C MET A 64 -2.98 0.58 11.41
N GLU A 65 -3.75 -0.22 12.13
CA GLU A 65 -5.20 -0.07 12.22
C GLU A 65 -5.62 -0.03 13.69
N THR A 66 -6.47 0.91 14.05
CA THR A 66 -7.10 0.95 15.37
C THR A 66 -8.33 0.06 15.36
N THR A 67 -8.38 -0.91 16.26
CA THR A 67 -9.56 -1.77 16.44
C THR A 67 -10.72 -0.97 17.05
N LYS A 68 -11.94 -1.52 16.99
CA LYS A 68 -13.11 -0.93 17.67
C LYS A 68 -12.93 -0.74 19.18
N LYS A 69 -11.95 -1.43 19.78
CA LYS A 69 -11.61 -1.33 21.21
C LYS A 69 -10.50 -0.31 21.50
N GLY A 70 -9.96 0.37 20.48
CA GLY A 70 -8.86 1.34 20.63
C GLY A 70 -7.46 0.71 20.59
N GLU A 71 -7.34 -0.61 20.46
CA GLU A 71 -6.05 -1.28 20.36
C GLU A 71 -5.45 -1.11 18.96
N TYR A 72 -4.15 -0.85 18.88
CA TYR A 72 -3.42 -0.80 17.62
C TYR A 72 -3.00 -2.20 17.19
N ARG A 73 -3.19 -2.51 15.90
CA ARG A 73 -2.65 -3.71 15.26
C ARG A 73 -1.81 -3.34 14.04
N ASP A 74 -0.71 -4.04 13.86
CA ASP A 74 0.09 -3.98 12.63
C ASP A 74 -0.71 -4.59 11.48
N LYS A 75 -1.19 -3.72 10.60
CA LYS A 75 -1.92 -4.11 9.41
C LYS A 75 -1.83 -3.02 8.37
N PHE A 76 -1.23 -3.38 7.24
CA PHE A 76 -1.22 -2.53 6.06
C PHE A 76 -2.63 -2.39 5.48
N ASN A 77 -3.12 -1.17 5.40
CA ASN A 77 -4.48 -0.86 4.97
C ASN A 77 -4.54 0.50 4.26
N ILE A 78 -5.66 0.76 3.60
CA ILE A 78 -5.97 2.05 2.97
C ILE A 78 -7.25 2.57 3.60
N SER A 79 -7.18 3.72 4.25
CA SER A 79 -8.35 4.46 4.71
C SER A 79 -8.82 5.38 3.60
N VAL A 80 -10.14 5.54 3.44
CA VAL A 80 -10.73 6.40 2.41
C VAL A 80 -11.81 7.25 3.04
N ILE A 81 -11.73 8.56 2.80
CA ILE A 81 -12.65 9.57 3.32
C ILE A 81 -13.10 10.46 2.18
N LYS A 82 -14.38 10.84 2.17
CA LYS A 82 -14.95 11.79 1.20
C LYS A 82 -15.33 13.10 1.89
N THR A 83 -14.99 14.24 1.32
CA THR A 83 -15.40 15.56 1.85
C THR A 83 -16.92 15.65 2.03
N GLY A 84 -17.35 16.22 3.16
CA GLY A 84 -18.77 16.40 3.48
C GLY A 84 -19.49 15.14 3.98
N SER A 85 -18.81 14.00 4.15
CA SER A 85 -19.41 12.79 4.72
C SER A 85 -18.36 11.84 5.31
N SER A 86 -18.64 11.15 6.42
CA SER A 86 -17.76 10.07 6.90
C SER A 86 -17.97 8.78 6.11
N LYS A 87 -17.86 8.86 4.77
CA LYS A 87 -18.03 7.73 3.86
C LYS A 87 -16.75 6.92 3.76
N SER A 88 -16.85 5.63 4.04
CA SER A 88 -15.81 4.66 3.76
C SER A 88 -15.82 4.27 2.28
N PHE A 89 -14.74 3.63 1.81
CA PHE A 89 -14.61 3.14 0.44
C PHE A 89 -15.84 2.35 -0.06
N GLN A 90 -16.46 1.55 0.82
CA GLN A 90 -17.59 0.69 0.53
C GLN A 90 -18.85 1.48 0.17
N THR A 91 -18.99 2.69 0.72
CA THR A 91 -20.14 3.59 0.52
C THR A 91 -19.97 4.57 -0.64
N LEU A 92 -18.82 4.54 -1.31
CA LEU A 92 -18.57 5.32 -2.52
C LEU A 92 -19.37 4.78 -3.72
N SER A 93 -19.67 5.68 -4.68
CA SER A 93 -20.25 5.30 -5.97
C SER A 93 -19.29 4.44 -6.79
N GLY A 94 -19.78 3.82 -7.87
CA GLY A 94 -18.95 3.01 -8.77
C GLY A 94 -17.75 3.78 -9.32
N GLY A 95 -18.00 4.96 -9.88
CA GLY A 95 -16.95 5.83 -10.43
C GLY A 95 -15.99 6.38 -9.38
N GLU A 96 -16.46 6.70 -8.18
CA GLU A 96 -15.59 7.13 -7.08
C GLU A 96 -14.64 6.00 -6.63
N LYS A 97 -15.17 4.78 -6.51
CA LYS A 97 -14.34 3.59 -6.24
C LYS A 97 -13.33 3.37 -7.35
N ARG A 98 -13.70 3.62 -8.62
CA ARG A 98 -12.79 3.52 -9.76
C ARG A 98 -11.64 4.52 -9.64
N LYS A 99 -11.94 5.80 -9.36
CA LYS A 99 -10.93 6.87 -9.16
C LYS A 99 -9.92 6.51 -8.07
N VAL A 100 -10.38 6.01 -6.92
CA VAL A 100 -9.50 5.55 -5.83
C VAL A 100 -8.62 4.39 -6.27
N ARG A 101 -9.18 3.38 -6.96
CA ARG A 101 -8.40 2.23 -7.44
C ARG A 101 -7.33 2.63 -8.44
N ILE A 102 -7.68 3.47 -9.43
CA ILE A 102 -6.72 3.96 -10.42
C ILE A 102 -5.59 4.71 -9.74
N ALA A 103 -5.90 5.66 -8.85
CA ALA A 103 -4.89 6.44 -8.13
C ALA A 103 -3.94 5.55 -7.32
N CYS A 104 -4.47 4.58 -6.58
CA CYS A 104 -3.65 3.62 -5.82
C CYS A 104 -2.78 2.73 -6.74
N SER A 105 -3.33 2.27 -7.87
CA SER A 105 -2.61 1.44 -8.84
C SER A 105 -1.46 2.22 -9.50
N LEU A 106 -1.69 3.46 -9.91
CA LEU A 106 -0.65 4.33 -10.48
C LEU A 106 0.44 4.66 -9.44
N ALA A 107 0.07 4.91 -8.18
CA ALA A 107 1.04 5.12 -7.10
C ALA A 107 1.93 3.88 -6.85
N LEU A 108 1.35 2.68 -6.93
CA LEU A 108 2.11 1.43 -6.86
C LEU A 108 3.04 1.26 -8.07
N GLN A 109 2.58 1.61 -9.27
CA GLN A 109 3.40 1.60 -10.47
C GLN A 109 4.61 2.53 -10.32
N ASP A 110 4.41 3.75 -9.81
CA ASP A 110 5.51 4.69 -9.55
C ASP A 110 6.50 4.17 -8.50
N LEU A 111 6.00 3.46 -7.49
CA LEU A 111 6.87 2.86 -6.48
C LEU A 111 7.75 1.77 -7.09
N VAL A 112 7.22 0.97 -8.01
CA VAL A 112 7.99 -0.05 -8.73
C VAL A 112 8.98 0.61 -9.69
N ALA A 113 8.52 1.60 -10.47
CA ALA A 113 9.36 2.32 -11.43
C ALA A 113 10.52 3.07 -10.75
N SER A 114 10.30 3.71 -9.61
CA SER A 114 11.34 4.42 -8.85
C SER A 114 12.45 3.51 -8.28
N ARG A 115 12.20 2.19 -8.23
CA ARG A 115 13.14 1.18 -7.72
C ARG A 115 13.75 0.31 -8.81
N ALA A 116 13.21 0.38 -10.02
CA ALA A 116 13.68 -0.43 -11.13
C ALA A 116 14.99 0.16 -11.68
N SER A 117 15.97 -0.70 -11.94
CA SER A 117 17.19 -0.32 -12.65
C SER A 117 16.99 -0.23 -14.17
N LYS A 118 15.91 -0.86 -14.67
CA LYS A 118 15.44 -0.81 -16.04
C LYS A 118 13.94 -0.61 -16.02
N ASN A 119 13.48 0.57 -16.40
CA ASN A 119 12.08 0.89 -16.40
C ASN A 119 11.37 0.25 -17.59
N ILE A 120 10.11 -0.14 -17.38
CA ILE A 120 9.21 -0.59 -18.44
C ILE A 120 8.31 0.59 -18.79
N GLU A 121 8.54 1.19 -19.95
CA GLU A 121 7.75 2.32 -20.47
C GLU A 121 6.49 1.80 -21.21
N LEU A 122 5.68 1.02 -20.50
CA LEU A 122 4.45 0.43 -21.04
C LEU A 122 3.33 0.53 -20.00
N PHE A 123 2.22 1.13 -20.40
CA PHE A 123 0.98 1.14 -19.64
C PHE A 123 -0.11 0.42 -20.45
N ILE A 124 -0.78 -0.53 -19.81
CA ILE A 124 -1.93 -1.23 -20.38
C ILE A 124 -3.07 -1.11 -19.37
N GLY A 125 -4.14 -0.44 -19.79
CA GLY A 125 -5.37 -0.32 -19.02
C GLY A 125 -6.52 -0.98 -19.77
N ASP A 126 -7.10 -2.02 -19.19
CA ASP A 126 -8.32 -2.65 -19.69
C ASP A 126 -9.55 -2.06 -18.99
N GLU A 127 -10.46 -1.51 -19.79
CA GLU A 127 -11.71 -0.84 -19.35
C GLU A 127 -11.49 0.03 -18.09
N ILE A 128 -10.42 0.83 -18.09
CA ILE A 128 -10.09 1.65 -16.92
C ILE A 128 -11.00 2.86 -16.75
N ASP A 129 -11.69 3.19 -17.83
CA ASP A 129 -12.56 4.31 -18.06
C ASP A 129 -14.05 4.02 -17.87
N ASP A 130 -14.49 2.76 -17.95
CA ASP A 130 -15.92 2.40 -18.11
C ASP A 130 -16.85 2.93 -16.99
N ALA A 131 -16.31 3.19 -15.79
CA ALA A 131 -17.08 3.74 -14.67
C ALA A 131 -16.86 5.24 -14.43
N LEU A 132 -16.10 5.93 -15.28
CA LEU A 132 -15.80 7.36 -15.16
C LEU A 132 -16.79 8.20 -15.96
N ASP A 133 -17.15 9.35 -15.39
CA ASP A 133 -17.86 10.40 -16.09
C ASP A 133 -16.95 11.12 -17.10
N THR A 134 -17.51 11.87 -18.05
CA THR A 134 -16.74 12.60 -19.08
C THR A 134 -15.63 13.46 -18.46
N ALA A 135 -15.93 14.17 -17.37
CA ALA A 135 -14.93 14.96 -16.65
C ALA A 135 -13.83 14.09 -16.00
N GLY A 136 -14.20 12.94 -15.44
CA GLY A 136 -13.25 11.96 -14.89
C GLY A 136 -12.34 11.36 -15.97
N LEU A 137 -12.86 11.17 -17.18
CA LEU A 137 -12.10 10.71 -18.35
C LEU A 137 -11.07 11.74 -18.81
N GLU A 138 -11.48 12.99 -18.97
CA GLU A 138 -10.57 14.07 -19.36
C GLU A 138 -9.40 14.20 -18.37
N ARG A 139 -9.68 14.07 -17.07
CA ARG A 139 -8.65 14.09 -16.02
C ARG A 139 -7.74 12.88 -16.07
N LEU A 140 -8.29 11.69 -16.32
CA LEU A 140 -7.50 10.48 -16.49
C LEU A 140 -6.54 10.63 -17.68
N MET A 141 -7.01 11.18 -18.80
CA MET A 141 -6.17 11.45 -19.97
C MET A 141 -5.10 12.52 -19.73
N GLY A 142 -5.29 13.42 -18.77
CA GLY A 142 -4.24 14.36 -18.35
C GLY A 142 -3.17 13.74 -17.44
N ILE A 143 -3.44 12.55 -16.87
CA ILE A 143 -2.52 11.81 -16.01
C ILE A 143 -1.67 10.82 -16.81
N LEU A 144 -2.29 10.14 -17.77
CA LEU A 144 -1.66 9.15 -18.66
C LEU A 144 -0.81 9.83 -19.74
#